data_AF-A0A1Q7JLJ4-F1
#
_entry.id   AF-A0A1Q7JLJ4-F1
#
_cell.length_a   1.000
_cell.length_b   1.000
_cell.length_c   1.000
_cell.angle_alpha   90.00
_cell.angle_beta   90.00
_cell.angle_gamma   90.00
#
_symmetry.space_group_name_H-M   'P 1'
#
loop_
_entity.id
_entity.type
_entity.pdbx_description
1 polymer ?
#
loop_
_entity_poly.entity_id
_entity_poly.type
_entity_poly.pdbx_seq_one_letter_code
_entity_poly.pdbx_strand_id
1 'polypeptide(L)'
;MRLVGRLHAAGEGRFYWRGSLRTRVAGECRRCLASVAVAVAADIDALFTQDPDALEDPNSYPLARDATQIDLRPALREELLLAVPQWVVCREDCRGLCPHCGKDLNAGPCGCPPAADARWQALAALKGKPRN
;
A
#
# COMPACT_ATOMS: atom_id res chain seq x y z
N MET A 1 -6.41 -5.89 -14.19
CA MET A 1 -6.22 -4.43 -14.14
C MET A 1 -7.10 -3.79 -15.21
N ARG A 2 -7.78 -2.69 -14.91
CA ARG A 2 -8.59 -1.92 -15.87
C ARG A 2 -8.16 -0.46 -15.84
N LEU A 3 -7.68 0.05 -16.97
CA LEU A 3 -7.33 1.45 -17.17
C LEU A 3 -8.30 2.03 -18.20
N VAL A 4 -8.92 3.16 -17.88
CA VAL A 4 -9.83 3.88 -18.79
C VAL A 4 -9.50 5.35 -18.71
N GLY A 5 -9.36 6.01 -19.85
CA GLY A 5 -9.05 7.43 -19.89
C GLY A 5 -9.06 7.97 -21.31
N ARG A 6 -8.63 9.23 -21.42
CA ARG A 6 -8.53 9.95 -22.68
C ARG A 6 -7.18 10.65 -22.76
N LEU A 7 -6.63 10.63 -23.97
CA LEU A 7 -5.45 11.39 -24.33
C LEU A 7 -5.88 12.59 -25.17
N HIS A 8 -5.37 13.76 -24.84
CA HIS A 8 -5.65 15.02 -25.52
C HIS A 8 -4.34 15.68 -25.96
N ALA A 9 -4.29 16.19 -27.19
CA ALA A 9 -3.22 17.10 -27.57
C ALA A 9 -3.37 18.43 -26.81
N ALA A 10 -2.28 18.94 -26.26
CA ALA A 10 -2.24 20.14 -25.41
C ALA A 10 -1.28 21.22 -25.97
N GLY A 11 -0.95 21.14 -27.26
CA GLY A 11 0.05 21.96 -27.93
C GLY A 11 1.04 21.11 -28.71
N GLU A 12 1.96 21.75 -29.43
CA GLU A 12 3.01 21.06 -30.16
C GLU A 12 3.91 20.28 -29.19
N GLY A 13 4.08 18.97 -29.43
CA GLY A 13 4.88 18.10 -28.57
C GLY A 13 4.33 17.88 -27.15
N ARG A 14 3.06 18.23 -26.88
CA ARG A 14 2.43 18.12 -25.55
C ARG A 14 1.15 17.31 -25.60
N PHE A 15 1.02 16.34 -24.72
CA PHE A 15 -0.14 15.47 -24.61
C PHE A 15 -0.57 15.30 -23.16
N TYR A 16 -1.83 15.54 -22.88
CA TYR A 16 -2.41 15.38 -21.55
C TYR A 16 -3.24 14.12 -21.49
N TRP A 17 -2.92 13.25 -20.54
CA TRP A 17 -3.69 12.05 -20.22
C TRP A 17 -4.52 12.30 -18.96
N ARG A 18 -5.80 11.96 -19.02
CA ARG A 18 -6.69 11.91 -17.86
C ARG A 18 -7.45 10.59 -17.85
N GLY A 19 -7.33 9.84 -16.76
CA GLY A 19 -7.96 8.52 -16.65
C GLY A 19 -8.06 8.00 -15.22
N SER A 20 -8.60 6.78 -15.11
CA SER A 20 -8.73 6.05 -13.86
C SER A 20 -8.23 4.63 -14.02
N LEU A 21 -7.54 4.16 -13.00
CA LEU A 21 -7.03 2.81 -12.85
C LEU A 21 -7.82 2.09 -11.77
N ARG A 22 -8.28 0.87 -12.05
CA ARG A 22 -8.80 -0.07 -11.05
C ARG A 22 -8.04 -1.38 -11.16
N THR A 23 -7.45 -1.81 -10.06
CA THR A 23 -6.65 -3.03 -10.03
C THR A 23 -6.76 -3.74 -8.70
N ARG A 24 -6.15 -4.92 -8.60
CA ARG A 24 -5.91 -5.61 -7.34
C ARG A 24 -4.41 -5.76 -7.17
N VAL A 25 -3.92 -5.46 -5.98
CA VAL A 25 -2.51 -5.63 -5.59
C VAL A 25 -2.41 -6.78 -4.59
N ALA A 26 -1.36 -7.57 -4.71
CA ALA A 26 -1.03 -8.57 -3.70
C ALA A 26 -0.29 -7.89 -2.55
N GLY A 27 -0.70 -8.18 -1.33
CA GLY A 27 -0.01 -7.79 -0.11
C GLY A 27 -0.13 -8.90 0.93
N GLU A 28 0.41 -8.64 2.11
CA GLU A 28 0.38 -9.59 3.22
C GLU A 28 -0.37 -8.99 4.39
N CYS A 29 -1.17 -9.82 5.06
CA CYS A 29 -1.82 -9.40 6.28
C CYS A 29 -0.76 -9.05 7.33
N ARG A 30 -0.74 -7.79 7.79
CA ARG A 30 0.24 -7.35 8.80
C ARG A 30 0.18 -8.07 10.15
N ARG A 31 -0.87 -8.86 10.38
CA ARG A 31 -1.07 -9.62 11.63
C ARG A 31 -0.62 -11.07 11.50
N CYS A 32 -0.97 -11.75 10.41
CA CYS A 32 -0.78 -13.20 10.24
C CYS A 32 0.06 -13.60 9.02
N LEU A 33 0.52 -12.65 8.22
CA LEU A 33 1.29 -12.85 6.98
C LEU A 33 0.55 -13.61 5.86
N ALA A 34 -0.71 -13.99 6.05
CA ALA A 34 -1.51 -14.55 4.97
C ALA A 34 -1.62 -13.57 3.79
N SER A 35 -1.52 -14.09 2.56
CA SER A 35 -1.66 -13.29 1.35
C SER A 35 -3.05 -12.65 1.27
N VAL A 36 -3.11 -11.38 0.88
CA VAL A 36 -4.34 -10.60 0.73
C VAL A 36 -4.30 -9.92 -0.64
N ALA A 37 -5.36 -10.08 -1.43
CA ALA A 37 -5.55 -9.30 -2.65
C ALA A 37 -6.41 -8.07 -2.34
N VAL A 38 -5.83 -6.88 -2.39
CA VAL A 38 -6.54 -5.63 -2.06
C VAL A 38 -6.91 -4.87 -3.33
N ALA A 39 -8.15 -4.40 -3.39
CA ALA A 39 -8.61 -3.55 -4.47
C ALA A 39 -8.02 -2.14 -4.32
N VAL A 40 -7.42 -1.63 -5.39
CA VAL A 40 -6.84 -0.29 -5.45
C VAL A 40 -7.44 0.45 -6.64
N ALA A 41 -7.82 1.70 -6.40
CA ALA A 41 -8.27 2.62 -7.43
C ALA A 41 -7.46 3.90 -7.32
N ALA A 42 -7.04 4.43 -8.47
CA ALA A 42 -6.31 5.68 -8.56
C ALA A 42 -6.81 6.46 -9.78
N ASP A 43 -6.88 7.78 -9.66
CA ASP A 43 -7.07 8.68 -10.79
C ASP A 43 -5.69 9.14 -11.25
N ILE A 44 -5.51 9.28 -12.57
CA ILE A 44 -4.21 9.59 -13.17
C ILE A 44 -4.39 10.76 -14.12
N ASP A 45 -3.72 11.85 -13.79
CA ASP A 45 -3.63 13.07 -14.57
C ASP A 45 -2.14 13.32 -14.86
N ALA A 46 -1.74 13.25 -16.12
CA ALA A 46 -0.33 13.29 -16.50
C ALA A 46 -0.10 14.10 -17.78
N LEU A 47 0.92 14.94 -17.79
CA LEU A 47 1.39 15.65 -18.96
C LEU A 47 2.61 14.93 -19.56
N PHE A 48 2.58 14.66 -20.85
CA PHE A 48 3.73 14.14 -21.61
C PHE A 48 4.22 15.25 -22.54
N THR A 49 5.49 15.63 -22.41
CA THR A 49 5.97 16.87 -23.01
C THR A 49 7.42 16.77 -23.49
N GLN A 50 7.71 17.44 -24.62
CA GLN A 50 9.06 17.67 -25.13
C GLN A 50 9.70 18.95 -24.56
N ASP A 51 8.91 19.77 -23.89
CA ASP A 51 9.34 21.03 -23.27
C ASP A 51 10.00 20.75 -21.91
N PRO A 52 11.31 21.06 -21.75
CA PRO A 52 12.04 20.79 -20.53
C PRO A 52 11.56 21.63 -19.34
N ASP A 53 11.04 22.84 -19.56
CA ASP A 53 10.57 23.72 -18.46
C ASP A 53 9.34 23.11 -17.79
N ALA A 54 8.50 22.42 -18.58
CA ALA A 54 7.33 21.73 -18.05
C ALA A 54 7.66 20.48 -17.22
N LEU A 55 8.88 19.95 -17.29
CA LEU A 55 9.33 18.79 -16.52
C LEU A 55 9.67 19.13 -15.05
N GLU A 56 9.61 20.40 -14.67
CA GLU A 56 9.68 20.81 -13.26
C GLU A 56 8.42 20.41 -12.47
N ASP A 57 7.28 20.18 -13.16
CA ASP A 57 6.06 19.67 -12.53
C ASP A 57 6.16 18.15 -12.30
N PRO A 58 5.87 17.66 -11.08
CA PRO A 58 5.95 16.23 -10.75
C PRO A 58 5.00 15.33 -11.55
N ASN A 59 3.94 15.88 -12.14
CA ASN A 59 2.99 15.14 -12.99
C ASN A 59 3.34 15.24 -14.48
N SER A 60 4.51 15.77 -14.81
CA SER A 60 5.02 15.86 -16.17
C SER A 60 6.08 14.81 -16.45
N TYR A 61 6.00 14.21 -17.63
CA TYR A 61 6.86 13.13 -18.07
C TYR A 61 7.48 13.48 -19.42
N PRO A 62 8.76 13.13 -19.63
CA PRO A 62 9.45 13.43 -20.88
C PRO A 62 8.85 12.64 -22.04
N LEU A 63 8.70 13.32 -23.18
CA LEU A 63 8.33 12.73 -24.46
C LEU A 63 9.48 12.92 -25.45
N ALA A 64 9.90 11.86 -26.15
CA ALA A 64 10.92 11.98 -27.19
C ALA A 64 10.37 12.77 -28.40
N ARG A 65 11.25 13.48 -29.11
CA ARG A 65 10.84 14.33 -30.26
C ARG A 65 10.18 13.55 -31.38
N ASP A 66 10.64 12.33 -31.60
CA ASP A 66 10.21 11.37 -32.61
C ASP A 66 9.28 10.28 -32.04
N ALA A 67 8.75 10.48 -30.82
CA ALA A 67 7.89 9.50 -30.18
C ALA A 67 6.60 9.29 -30.98
N THR A 68 6.31 8.03 -31.31
CA THR A 68 5.04 7.60 -31.90
C THR A 68 4.10 6.97 -30.87
N GLN A 69 4.56 6.81 -29.63
CA GLN A 69 3.85 6.18 -28.53
C GLN A 69 4.12 6.95 -27.23
N ILE A 70 3.14 6.94 -26.33
CA ILE A 70 3.27 7.49 -24.98
C ILE A 70 3.30 6.33 -23.99
N ASP A 71 4.34 6.28 -23.17
CA ASP A 71 4.44 5.30 -22.08
C ASP A 71 3.75 5.83 -20.82
N LEU A 72 2.56 5.30 -20.53
CA LEU A 72 1.81 5.65 -19.32
C LEU A 72 2.37 5.00 -18.04
N ARG A 73 3.27 4.02 -18.15
CA ARG A 73 3.72 3.22 -16.99
C ARG A 73 4.34 4.07 -15.86
N PRO A 74 5.17 5.11 -16.12
CA PRO A 74 5.71 5.95 -15.04
C PRO A 74 4.61 6.61 -14.21
N ALA A 75 3.68 7.30 -14.88
CA ALA A 75 2.53 7.96 -14.24
C ALA A 75 1.63 6.98 -13.49
N LEU A 76 1.29 5.85 -14.12
CA LEU A 76 0.47 4.81 -13.49
C LEU A 76 1.14 4.21 -12.25
N ARG A 77 2.46 4.00 -12.30
CA ARG A 77 3.22 3.43 -11.19
C ARG A 77 3.24 4.37 -10.00
N GLU A 78 3.46 5.66 -10.23
CA GLU A 78 3.50 6.67 -9.17
C GLU A 78 2.15 6.81 -8.48
N GLU A 79 1.07 6.98 -9.26
CA GLU A 79 -0.28 7.06 -8.70
C GLU A 79 -0.70 5.77 -7.99
N LEU A 80 -0.33 4.60 -8.56
CA LEU A 80 -0.61 3.33 -7.90
C LEU A 80 0.14 3.18 -6.58
N LEU A 81 1.42 3.59 -6.52
CA LEU A 81 2.21 3.53 -5.28
C LEU A 81 1.62 4.41 -4.18
N LEU A 82 1.07 5.58 -4.54
CA LEU A 82 0.39 6.47 -3.60
C LEU A 82 -0.97 5.91 -3.14
N ALA A 83 -1.69 5.23 -4.02
CA ALA A 83 -3.01 4.67 -3.72
C ALA A 83 -2.98 3.34 -2.94
N VAL A 84 -1.86 2.61 -2.96
CA VAL A 84 -1.73 1.34 -2.24
C VAL A 84 -1.76 1.58 -0.73
N PRO A 85 -2.64 0.88 0.01
CA PRO A 85 -2.67 1.01 1.47
C PRO A 85 -1.38 0.46 2.09
N GLN A 86 -0.78 1.22 3.00
CA GLN A 86 0.43 0.79 3.72
C GLN A 86 0.26 -0.52 4.49
N TRP A 87 -0.96 -0.80 4.97
CA TRP A 87 -1.26 -1.94 5.81
C TRP A 87 -2.58 -2.58 5.43
N VAL A 88 -2.60 -3.92 5.42
CA VAL A 88 -3.80 -4.68 5.08
C VAL A 88 -4.01 -5.80 6.10
N VAL A 89 -5.27 -6.18 6.31
CA VAL A 89 -5.64 -7.33 7.12
C VAL A 89 -6.46 -8.30 6.27
N CYS A 90 -6.27 -9.62 6.47
CA CYS A 90 -7.00 -10.63 5.72
C CYS A 90 -8.50 -10.67 6.09
N ARG A 91 -8.84 -10.15 7.27
CA ARG A 91 -10.20 -9.95 7.81
C ARG A 91 -10.14 -9.10 9.08
N GLU A 92 -11.27 -8.54 9.49
CA GLU A 92 -11.38 -7.61 10.62
C GLU A 92 -10.93 -8.22 11.96
N ASP A 93 -11.34 -9.47 12.20
CA ASP A 93 -11.10 -10.23 13.44
C ASP A 93 -9.79 -11.05 13.42
N CYS A 94 -8.87 -10.76 12.49
CA CYS A 94 -7.61 -11.51 12.38
C CYS A 94 -6.81 -11.46 13.69
N ARG A 95 -6.57 -12.64 14.27
CA ARG A 95 -5.91 -12.85 15.57
C ARG A 95 -4.38 -12.73 15.49
N GLY A 96 -3.83 -12.80 14.28
CA GLY A 96 -2.41 -12.65 14.01
C GLY A 96 -1.54 -13.83 14.45
N LEU A 97 -0.23 -13.63 14.42
CA LEU A 97 0.75 -14.60 14.92
C LEU A 97 0.99 -14.41 16.43
N CYS A 98 1.28 -15.50 17.13
CA CYS A 98 1.78 -15.45 18.49
C CYS A 98 3.13 -14.70 18.52
N PRO A 99 3.31 -13.65 19.34
CA PRO A 99 4.55 -12.89 19.39
C PRO A 99 5.73 -13.68 20.00
N HIS A 100 5.46 -14.83 20.62
CA HIS A 100 6.48 -15.69 21.23
C HIS A 100 6.93 -16.84 20.33
N CYS A 101 6.00 -17.52 19.64
CA CYS A 101 6.30 -18.73 18.87
C CYS A 101 5.95 -18.64 17.38
N GLY A 102 5.34 -17.54 16.91
CA GLY A 102 4.95 -17.38 15.52
C GLY A 102 3.75 -18.22 15.07
N LYS A 103 3.13 -19.03 15.95
CA LYS A 103 1.92 -19.79 15.60
C LYS A 103 0.81 -18.85 15.15
N ASP A 104 0.15 -19.18 14.03
CA ASP A 104 -1.05 -18.49 13.60
C ASP A 104 -2.20 -18.72 14.61
N LEU A 105 -2.55 -17.67 15.35
CA LEU A 105 -3.62 -17.71 16.34
C LEU A 105 -4.99 -17.87 15.67
N ASN A 106 -5.10 -17.61 14.37
CA ASN A 106 -6.30 -17.90 13.60
C ASN A 106 -6.59 -19.40 13.49
N ALA A 107 -5.56 -20.26 13.53
CA ALA A 107 -5.69 -21.71 13.54
C ALA A 107 -5.92 -22.31 14.94
N GLY A 108 -5.97 -21.46 15.98
CA GLY A 108 -6.21 -21.86 17.37
C GLY A 108 -5.15 -21.33 18.35
N PRO A 109 -5.39 -21.47 19.66
CA PRO A 109 -4.48 -20.94 20.68
C PRO A 109 -3.10 -21.59 20.62
N CYS A 110 -2.06 -20.82 20.94
CA CYS A 110 -0.72 -21.35 21.22
C CYS A 110 -0.60 -21.79 22.69
N GLY A 111 0.38 -22.64 22.99
CA GLY A 111 0.70 -23.05 24.36
C GLY A 111 1.66 -22.10 25.10
N CYS A 112 1.97 -20.93 24.53
CA CYS A 112 2.87 -19.98 25.18
C CYS A 112 2.23 -19.42 26.46
N PRO A 113 3.03 -19.16 27.51
CA PRO A 113 2.53 -18.47 28.69
C PRO A 113 2.01 -17.08 28.30
N PRO A 114 1.05 -16.52 29.06
CA PRO A 114 0.58 -15.15 28.85
C PRO A 114 1.76 -14.19 28.90
N ALA A 115 1.79 -13.21 27.98
CA ALA A 115 2.81 -12.18 27.99
C ALA A 115 2.80 -11.46 29.34
N ALA A 116 3.86 -11.67 30.14
CA ALA A 116 4.08 -10.89 31.34
C ALA A 116 4.77 -9.58 30.94
N ASP A 117 4.07 -8.46 31.11
CA ASP A 117 4.66 -7.15 30.89
C ASP A 117 5.78 -6.92 31.92
N ALA A 118 7.01 -6.71 31.43
CA ALA A 118 8.17 -6.51 32.27
C ALA A 118 8.00 -5.31 33.24
N ARG A 119 7.22 -4.28 32.85
CA ARG A 119 6.91 -3.13 33.70
C ARG A 119 6.14 -3.53 34.96
N TRP A 120 5.38 -4.61 34.89
CA TRP A 120 4.57 -5.12 35.99
C TRP A 120 5.23 -6.27 36.77
N GLN A 121 6.50 -6.61 36.49
CA GLN A 121 7.21 -7.67 37.21
C GLN A 121 7.25 -7.42 38.74
N ALA A 122 7.41 -6.18 39.18
CA ALA A 122 7.42 -5.83 40.60
C ALA A 122 6.08 -6.17 41.31
N LEU A 123 4.95 -6.16 40.58
CA LEU A 123 3.64 -6.53 41.11
C LEU A 123 3.46 -8.05 41.24
N ALA A 124 4.27 -8.86 40.56
CA ALA A 124 4.21 -10.31 40.73
C ALA A 124 4.54 -10.72 42.18
N ALA A 125 5.43 -9.98 42.85
CA ALA A 125 5.76 -10.18 44.26
C ALA A 125 4.63 -9.81 45.24
N LEU A 126 3.57 -9.17 44.76
CA LEU A 126 2.39 -8.78 45.55
C LEU A 126 1.19 -9.69 45.32
N LYS A 127 1.23 -10.61 44.34
CA LYS A 127 0.17 -11.62 44.16
C LYS A 127 0.07 -12.51 45.39
N GLY A 128 -1.01 -12.38 46.15
CA GLY A 128 -1.31 -13.20 47.32
C GLY A 128 -0.94 -12.60 48.68
N LYS A 129 -0.38 -11.37 48.74
CA LYS A 129 -0.25 -10.67 50.03
C LYS A 129 -1.60 -10.09 50.45
N PRO A 130 -2.17 -10.48 51.61
CA PRO A 130 -3.39 -9.88 52.11
C PRO A 130 -3.17 -8.38 52.35
N ARG A 131 -4.20 -7.58 52.03
CA ARG A 131 -4.23 -6.15 52.36
C ARG A 131 -4.30 -6.05 53.88
N ASN A 132 -3.22 -5.59 54.49
CA ASN A 132 -3.20 -5.22 55.91
C ASN A 132 -3.78 -3.82 56.08
#